data_AF-A0A1N6LFD4-F1
#
_entry.id   AF-A0A1N6LFD4-F1
#
_cell.length_a   1.000
_cell.length_b   1.000
_cell.length_c   1.000
_cell.angle_alpha   90.00
_cell.angle_beta   90.00
_cell.angle_gamma   90.00
#
_symmetry.space_group_name_H-M   'P 1'
#
loop_
_entity.id
_entity.type
_entity.pdbx_description
1 polymer ?
#
loop_
_entity_poly.entity_id
_entity_poly.type
_entity_poly.pdbx_seq_one_letter_code
_entity_poly.pdbx_strand_id
1 'polypeptide(L)'
;MDSHPHPPHPNLPGRMFPVLPIVTPDANPDSRDTPGFVFPGLPIVTPDPPRLSQREKYGSLFYVGLFGLAVLIGLIGWFAHGAWALRDVWRNVYVLHDEARPEAERIRAASSLSRDPNVNQRQRWDICLRTPLPALARYVLAESLTAEAASADPREYALTIARSPGWPVWLRLLLTRPMAYAAVDGVKFPPVALDELKKNPDRATALWAAFVLGQQDLTASAGRLELAAACQGSGPERDLACLLLDASRLKGRPDDQKRLLDQATAWLRTHHPESKTLWSQPGLKAESG
;
A
#
# COMPACT_ATOMS: atom_id res chain seq x y z
N MET A 1 25.29 15.23 3.56
CA MET A 1 25.09 13.78 3.76
C MET A 1 26.41 13.27 4.30
N ASP A 2 26.55 13.35 5.62
CA ASP A 2 27.80 13.03 6.31
C ASP A 2 27.93 11.52 6.40
N SER A 3 28.99 11.00 5.78
CA SER A 3 29.32 9.59 5.75
C SER A 3 29.97 9.22 7.08
N HIS A 4 29.21 8.56 7.95
CA HIS A 4 29.78 7.98 9.16
C HIS A 4 30.75 6.84 8.79
N PRO A 5 32.02 6.86 9.25
CA PRO A 5 32.95 5.78 9.02
C PRO A 5 32.61 4.59 9.93
N HIS A 6 32.59 3.38 9.35
CA HIS A 6 32.48 2.13 10.09
C HIS A 6 33.72 1.91 10.97
N PRO A 7 33.56 1.44 12.22
CA PRO A 7 34.69 1.07 13.06
C PRO A 7 35.36 -0.21 12.54
N PRO A 8 36.68 -0.35 12.66
CA PRO A 8 37.41 -1.54 12.25
C PRO A 8 37.07 -2.74 13.15
N HIS A 9 36.92 -3.91 12.54
CA HIS A 9 36.76 -5.16 13.26
C HIS A 9 38.01 -5.48 14.10
N PRO A 10 37.86 -5.92 15.36
CA PRO A 10 38.99 -6.41 16.14
C PRO A 10 39.50 -7.72 15.53
N ASN A 11 40.79 -7.73 15.19
CA ASN A 11 41.53 -8.92 14.78
C ASN A 11 41.42 -10.00 15.85
N LEU A 12 40.85 -11.15 15.50
CA LEU A 12 40.89 -12.34 16.34
C LEU A 12 42.36 -12.80 16.46
N PRO A 13 42.89 -13.02 17.66
CA PRO A 13 44.24 -13.55 17.85
C PRO A 13 44.33 -14.95 17.24
N GLY A 14 45.42 -15.19 16.50
CA GLY A 14 45.67 -16.42 15.76
C GLY A 14 45.51 -17.67 16.62
N ARG A 15 44.64 -18.57 16.17
CA ARG A 15 44.66 -19.97 16.60
C ARG A 15 45.97 -20.60 16.13
N MET A 16 46.97 -20.60 17.00
CA MET A 16 48.10 -21.54 16.87
C MET A 16 47.55 -22.93 17.15
N PHE A 17 47.52 -23.79 16.13
CA PHE A 17 47.39 -25.22 16.34
C PHE A 17 48.65 -25.72 17.04
N PRO A 18 48.55 -26.61 18.05
CA PRO A 18 49.73 -27.26 18.60
C PRO A 18 50.37 -28.12 17.50
N VAL A 19 51.55 -27.72 17.05
CA VAL A 19 52.43 -28.58 16.23
C VAL A 19 52.91 -29.68 17.15
N LEU A 20 52.36 -30.88 17.00
CA LEU A 20 52.92 -32.07 17.65
C LEU A 20 54.28 -32.36 17.01
N PRO A 21 55.34 -32.61 17.81
CA PRO A 21 56.61 -33.03 17.25
C PRO A 21 56.42 -34.36 16.54
N ILE A 22 56.69 -34.38 15.24
CA ILE A 22 56.89 -35.64 14.51
C ILE A 22 58.22 -36.20 15.03
N VAL A 23 58.13 -37.16 15.94
CA VAL A 23 59.26 -38.00 16.33
C VAL A 23 59.61 -38.83 15.11
N THR A 24 60.61 -38.37 14.37
CA THR A 24 61.25 -39.16 13.32
C THR A 24 62.30 -39.99 14.05
N PRO A 25 62.21 -41.33 14.09
CA PRO A 25 63.25 -42.13 14.73
C PRO A 25 64.55 -41.93 13.95
N ASP A 26 65.54 -41.32 14.62
CA ASP A 26 66.90 -41.20 14.10
C ASP A 26 67.43 -42.59 13.77
N ALA A 27 67.69 -42.81 12.48
CA ALA A 27 68.42 -43.96 11.99
C ALA A 27 69.88 -43.83 12.46
N ASN A 28 70.17 -44.39 13.62
CA ASN A 28 71.53 -44.55 14.13
C ASN A 28 72.21 -45.69 13.35
N PRO A 29 73.30 -45.46 12.60
CA PRO A 29 73.90 -46.49 11.76
C PRO A 29 74.85 -47.45 12.50
N ASP A 30 74.92 -47.45 13.83
CA ASP A 30 75.96 -48.16 14.58
C ASP A 30 75.45 -49.07 15.72
N SER A 31 74.43 -49.89 15.45
CA SER A 31 74.08 -51.01 16.33
C SER A 31 74.35 -52.36 15.64
N ARG A 32 75.51 -52.92 15.94
CA ARG A 32 75.84 -54.33 15.71
C ARG A 32 74.99 -55.22 16.63
N ASP A 33 74.51 -56.33 16.08
CA ASP A 33 74.00 -57.53 16.77
C ASP A 33 72.84 -57.33 17.76
N THR A 34 71.63 -57.19 17.21
CA THR A 34 70.43 -57.78 17.80
C THR A 34 69.84 -58.79 16.81
N PRO A 35 69.56 -60.05 17.22
CA PRO A 35 68.90 -61.02 16.37
C PRO A 35 67.53 -60.47 15.96
N GLY A 36 67.37 -60.26 14.65
CA GLY A 36 66.19 -59.64 14.05
C GLY A 36 64.93 -60.39 14.42
N PHE A 37 64.15 -59.84 15.35
CA PHE A 37 62.77 -60.24 15.57
C PHE A 37 61.95 -59.72 14.39
N VAL A 38 61.91 -60.51 13.31
CA VAL A 38 61.01 -60.26 12.18
C VAL A 38 59.61 -60.57 12.68
N PHE A 39 58.86 -59.53 13.06
CA PHE A 39 57.43 -59.69 13.26
C PHE A 39 56.84 -60.28 11.97
N PRO A 40 56.13 -61.43 12.03
CA PRO A 40 55.44 -61.94 10.86
C PRO A 40 54.51 -60.84 10.35
N GLY A 41 54.59 -60.55 9.06
CA GLY A 41 53.76 -59.54 8.41
C GLY A 41 52.29 -59.88 8.63
N LEU A 42 51.70 -59.35 9.68
CA LEU A 42 50.26 -59.36 9.86
C LEU A 42 49.71 -58.65 8.62
N PRO A 43 48.69 -59.21 7.94
CA PRO A 43 48.04 -58.49 6.87
C PRO A 43 47.56 -57.17 7.46
N ILE A 44 48.15 -56.05 7.02
CA ILE A 44 47.58 -54.73 7.27
C ILE A 44 46.32 -54.73 6.42
N VAL A 45 45.25 -55.25 6.99
CA VAL A 45 43.90 -54.95 6.56
C VAL A 45 43.76 -53.47 6.89
N THR A 46 44.13 -52.60 5.96
CA THR A 46 43.61 -51.23 5.94
C THR A 46 42.12 -51.44 5.68
N PRO A 47 41.24 -51.34 6.70
CA PRO A 47 39.82 -51.40 6.42
C PRO A 47 39.57 -50.26 5.44
N ASP A 48 39.12 -50.60 4.23
CA ASP A 48 38.74 -49.62 3.23
C ASP A 48 37.78 -48.66 3.97
N PRO A 49 38.11 -47.36 4.11
CA PRO A 49 37.36 -46.48 4.99
C PRO A 49 35.89 -46.58 4.56
N PRO A 50 34.96 -46.81 5.50
CA PRO A 50 33.60 -47.14 5.13
C PRO A 50 33.10 -46.01 4.24
N ARG A 51 32.83 -46.34 2.97
CA ARG A 51 32.30 -45.40 1.98
C ARG A 51 30.83 -45.17 2.31
N LEU A 52 30.58 -44.57 3.47
CA LEU A 52 29.25 -44.19 3.91
C LEU A 52 28.76 -43.11 2.94
N SER A 53 27.58 -43.35 2.39
CA SER A 53 26.89 -42.33 1.60
C SER A 53 26.67 -41.07 2.44
N GLN A 54 26.61 -39.90 1.80
CA GLN A 54 26.28 -38.63 2.50
C GLN A 54 25.03 -38.76 3.38
N ARG A 55 24.06 -39.58 2.95
CA ARG A 55 22.84 -39.90 3.67
C ARG A 55 23.08 -40.64 4.99
N GLU A 56 24.06 -41.54 5.04
CA GLU A 56 24.45 -42.26 6.26
C GLU A 56 25.35 -41.40 7.16
N LYS A 57 26.17 -40.53 6.57
CA LYS A 57 27.06 -39.61 7.31
C LYS A 57 26.30 -38.51 8.07
N TYR A 58 25.21 -38.00 7.49
CA TYR A 58 24.42 -36.89 8.06
C TYR A 58 23.04 -37.32 8.59
N GLY A 59 22.59 -38.54 8.31
CA GLY A 59 21.36 -39.12 8.86
C GLY A 59 20.13 -38.23 8.67
N SER A 60 19.45 -37.91 9.77
CA SER A 60 18.26 -37.03 9.78
C SER A 60 18.55 -35.59 9.36
N LEU A 61 19.76 -35.07 9.61
CA LEU A 61 20.15 -33.70 9.26
C LEU A 61 20.13 -33.47 7.74
N PHE A 62 20.41 -34.51 6.95
CA PHE A 62 20.33 -34.43 5.49
C PHE A 62 18.90 -34.11 5.02
N TYR A 63 17.89 -34.76 5.60
CA TYR A 63 16.49 -34.49 5.24
C TYR A 63 16.00 -33.15 5.76
N VAL A 64 16.47 -32.72 6.94
CA VAL A 64 16.18 -31.36 7.44
C VAL A 64 16.75 -30.32 6.47
N GLY A 65 17.97 -30.52 5.97
CA GLY A 65 18.56 -29.65 4.95
C GLY A 65 17.75 -29.62 3.65
N LEU A 66 17.33 -30.78 3.15
CA LEU A 66 16.51 -30.88 1.93
C LEU A 66 15.12 -30.25 2.12
N PHE A 67 14.49 -30.48 3.27
CA PHE A 67 13.22 -29.85 3.62
C PHE A 67 13.35 -28.33 3.74
N GLY A 68 14.37 -27.84 4.42
CA GLY A 68 14.66 -26.41 4.53
C GLY A 68 14.89 -25.76 3.16
N LEU A 69 15.61 -26.44 2.26
CA LEU A 69 15.79 -26.00 0.88
C LEU A 69 14.46 -25.96 0.11
N ALA A 70 13.62 -26.99 0.23
CA ALA A 70 12.31 -27.01 -0.42
C ALA A 70 11.40 -25.88 0.07
N VAL A 71 11.38 -25.60 1.38
CA VAL A 71 10.65 -24.46 1.96
C VAL A 71 11.20 -23.14 1.41
N LEU A 72 12.53 -22.97 1.34
CA LEU A 72 13.16 -21.77 0.80
C LEU A 72 12.79 -21.55 -0.68
N ILE A 73 12.83 -22.60 -1.51
CA ILE A 73 12.40 -22.53 -2.92
C ILE A 73 10.93 -22.13 -3.01
N GLY A 74 10.07 -22.71 -2.17
CA GLY A 74 8.66 -22.33 -2.07
C GLY A 74 8.45 -20.86 -1.73
N LEU A 75 9.20 -20.33 -0.76
CA LEU A 75 9.14 -18.91 -0.38
C LEU A 75 9.62 -17.98 -1.50
N ILE A 76 10.71 -18.34 -2.19
CA ILE A 76 11.22 -17.58 -3.35
C ILE A 76 10.18 -17.59 -4.48
N GLY A 77 9.59 -18.75 -4.77
CA GLY A 77 8.54 -18.88 -5.80
C GLY A 77 7.30 -18.06 -5.45
N TRP A 78 6.86 -18.11 -4.19
CA TRP A 78 5.75 -17.29 -3.68
C TRP A 78 6.04 -15.79 -3.81
N PHE A 79 7.22 -15.35 -3.39
CA PHE A 79 7.63 -13.95 -3.51
C PHE A 79 7.71 -13.49 -4.97
N ALA A 80 8.33 -14.29 -5.85
CA ALA A 80 8.42 -14.00 -7.27
C ALA A 80 7.03 -13.90 -7.92
N HIS A 81 6.10 -14.79 -7.53
CA HIS A 81 4.71 -14.73 -7.97
C HIS A 81 4.01 -13.45 -7.50
N GLY A 82 4.17 -13.06 -6.22
CA GLY A 82 3.62 -11.82 -5.68
C GLY A 82 4.16 -10.57 -6.38
N ALA A 83 5.48 -10.52 -6.63
CA ALA A 83 6.10 -9.44 -7.37
C ALA A 83 5.58 -9.35 -8.82
N TRP A 84 5.39 -10.50 -9.47
CA TRP A 84 4.84 -10.58 -10.82
C TRP A 84 3.36 -10.13 -10.87
N ALA A 85 2.56 -10.50 -9.88
CA ALA A 85 1.16 -10.07 -9.78
C ALA A 85 1.02 -8.53 -9.67
N LEU A 86 2.01 -7.84 -9.10
CA LEU A 86 2.05 -6.37 -9.01
C LEU A 86 2.60 -5.69 -10.27
N ARG A 87 3.04 -6.43 -11.30
CA ARG A 87 3.69 -5.87 -12.50
C ARG A 87 2.85 -4.78 -13.16
N ASP A 88 1.54 -4.99 -13.27
CA ASP A 88 0.65 -4.03 -13.92
C ASP A 88 0.43 -2.77 -13.07
N VAL A 89 0.38 -2.91 -11.73
CA VAL A 89 0.37 -1.77 -10.79
C VAL A 89 1.62 -0.93 -10.98
N TRP A 90 2.81 -1.55 -10.95
CA TRP A 90 4.07 -0.86 -11.15
C TRP A 90 4.11 -0.14 -12.50
N ARG A 91 3.74 -0.82 -13.59
CA ARG A 91 3.68 -0.20 -14.92
C ARG A 91 2.78 1.04 -14.92
N ASN A 92 1.60 0.96 -14.33
CA ASN A 92 0.66 2.08 -14.30
C ASN A 92 1.18 3.23 -13.42
N VAL A 93 1.85 2.94 -12.30
CA VAL A 93 2.52 3.97 -11.47
C VAL A 93 3.62 4.66 -12.28
N TYR A 94 4.47 3.91 -12.99
CA TYR A 94 5.51 4.47 -13.84
C TYR A 94 4.92 5.36 -14.94
N VAL A 95 3.93 4.86 -15.69
CA VAL A 95 3.27 5.64 -16.76
C VAL A 95 2.64 6.91 -16.19
N LEU A 96 1.95 6.83 -15.04
CA LEU A 96 1.30 7.98 -14.41
C LEU A 96 2.30 9.08 -14.00
N HIS A 97 3.46 8.70 -13.48
CA HIS A 97 4.48 9.63 -12.96
C HIS A 97 5.51 10.09 -14.01
N ASP A 98 5.54 9.48 -15.19
CA ASP A 98 6.41 9.87 -16.29
C ASP A 98 5.82 11.08 -17.04
N GLU A 99 6.41 12.26 -16.84
CA GLU A 99 5.99 13.51 -17.50
C GLU A 99 6.19 13.50 -19.01
N ALA A 100 7.05 12.63 -19.55
CA ALA A 100 7.24 12.49 -20.99
C ALA A 100 6.10 11.70 -21.65
N ARG A 101 5.23 11.04 -20.88
CA ARG A 101 4.09 10.29 -21.41
C ARG A 101 2.94 11.21 -21.80
N PRO A 102 2.22 10.92 -22.89
CA PRO A 102 0.99 11.63 -23.24
C PRO A 102 -0.01 11.65 -22.08
N GLU A 103 -0.65 12.79 -21.85
CA GLU A 103 -1.61 12.98 -20.76
C GLU A 103 -2.72 11.92 -20.74
N ALA A 104 -3.22 11.53 -21.92
CA ALA A 104 -4.22 10.47 -22.06
C ALA A 104 -3.73 9.10 -21.52
N GLU A 105 -2.46 8.74 -21.73
CA GLU A 105 -1.88 7.52 -21.16
C GLU A 105 -1.80 7.59 -19.63
N ARG A 106 -1.42 8.75 -19.10
CA ARG A 106 -1.34 9.01 -17.65
C ARG A 106 -2.71 8.93 -16.99
N ILE A 107 -3.75 9.50 -17.62
CA ILE A 107 -5.13 9.41 -17.13
C ILE A 107 -5.64 7.97 -17.17
N ARG A 108 -5.37 7.23 -18.24
CA ARG A 108 -5.72 5.80 -18.33
C ARG A 108 -5.04 4.97 -17.23
N ALA A 109 -3.75 5.22 -16.99
CA ALA A 109 -3.03 4.57 -15.90
C ALA A 109 -3.65 4.89 -14.52
N ALA A 110 -4.03 6.14 -14.27
CA ALA A 110 -4.77 6.52 -13.06
C ALA A 110 -6.14 5.81 -12.96
N SER A 111 -6.87 5.67 -14.07
CA SER A 111 -8.13 4.92 -14.10
C SER A 111 -7.96 3.42 -13.89
N SER A 112 -6.83 2.83 -14.30
CA SER A 112 -6.52 1.44 -13.98
C SER A 112 -6.17 1.29 -12.50
N LEU A 113 -5.31 2.16 -11.95
CA LEU A 113 -4.94 2.15 -10.53
C LEU A 113 -6.12 2.37 -9.60
N SER A 114 -7.09 3.20 -9.99
CA SER A 114 -8.27 3.51 -9.18
C SER A 114 -9.22 2.30 -9.01
N ARG A 115 -9.13 1.30 -9.88
CA ARG A 115 -9.93 0.07 -9.86
C ARG A 115 -9.14 -1.15 -9.40
N ASP A 116 -7.82 -1.04 -9.28
CA ASP A 116 -6.95 -2.17 -8.95
C ASP A 116 -7.04 -2.53 -7.45
N PRO A 117 -7.42 -3.78 -7.10
CA PRO A 117 -7.57 -4.21 -5.71
C PRO A 117 -6.24 -4.25 -4.94
N ASN A 118 -5.09 -4.28 -5.63
CA ASN A 118 -3.78 -4.30 -4.99
C ASN A 118 -3.28 -2.91 -4.60
N VAL A 119 -3.97 -1.84 -5.03
CA VAL A 119 -3.64 -0.46 -4.65
C VAL A 119 -4.53 -0.04 -3.49
N ASN A 120 -3.96 0.07 -2.30
CA ASN A 120 -4.70 0.39 -1.09
C ASN A 120 -5.17 1.87 -1.07
N GLN A 121 -6.12 2.19 -0.18
CA GLN A 121 -6.71 3.53 -0.09
C GLN A 121 -5.66 4.61 0.25
N ARG A 122 -4.68 4.28 1.09
CA ARG A 122 -3.61 5.21 1.46
C ARG A 122 -2.74 5.59 0.26
N GLN A 123 -2.37 4.61 -0.57
CA GLN A 123 -1.63 4.86 -1.80
C GLN A 123 -2.43 5.74 -2.76
N ARG A 124 -3.72 5.47 -2.96
CA ARG A 124 -4.58 6.31 -3.83
C ARG A 124 -4.67 7.75 -3.33
N TRP A 125 -4.79 7.93 -2.01
CA TRP A 125 -4.75 9.23 -1.35
C TRP A 125 -3.42 9.94 -1.61
N ASP A 126 -2.30 9.29 -1.33
CA ASP A 126 -0.97 9.88 -1.50
C ASP A 126 -0.68 10.24 -2.98
N ILE A 127 -1.19 9.45 -3.94
CA ILE A 127 -1.04 9.71 -5.38
C ILE A 127 -1.93 10.88 -5.81
N CYS A 128 -3.21 10.93 -5.41
CA CYS A 128 -4.13 11.99 -5.88
C CYS A 128 -3.74 13.41 -5.40
N LEU A 129 -2.98 13.49 -4.31
CA LEU A 129 -2.42 14.75 -3.79
C LEU A 129 -1.18 15.25 -4.54
N ARG A 130 -0.59 14.46 -5.44
CA ARG A 130 0.61 14.86 -6.20
C ARG A 130 0.26 15.93 -7.24
N THR A 131 0.70 17.17 -6.99
CA THR A 131 0.44 18.32 -7.87
C THR A 131 0.95 18.19 -9.31
N PRO A 132 2.07 17.48 -9.63
CA PRO A 132 2.53 17.33 -11.01
C PRO A 132 1.68 16.38 -11.87
N LEU A 133 0.71 15.68 -11.27
CA LEU A 133 -0.17 14.79 -12.01
C LEU A 133 -1.28 15.58 -12.73
N PRO A 134 -1.74 15.11 -13.90
CA PRO A 134 -2.87 15.68 -14.60
C PRO A 134 -4.09 15.81 -13.69
N ALA A 135 -4.80 16.94 -13.77
CA ALA A 135 -5.92 17.22 -12.87
C ALA A 135 -6.99 16.13 -12.91
N LEU A 136 -7.31 15.60 -14.10
CA LEU A 136 -8.27 14.51 -14.21
C LEU A 136 -7.74 13.16 -13.67
N ALA A 137 -6.45 12.87 -13.81
CA ALA A 137 -5.85 11.68 -13.21
C ALA A 137 -6.01 11.72 -11.67
N ARG A 138 -5.75 12.88 -11.07
CA ARG A 138 -5.96 13.14 -9.64
C ARG A 138 -7.44 13.04 -9.25
N TYR A 139 -8.34 13.56 -10.08
CA TYR A 139 -9.79 13.46 -9.90
C TYR A 139 -10.25 12.00 -9.84
N VAL A 140 -9.86 11.18 -10.82
CA VAL A 140 -10.25 9.76 -10.90
C VAL A 140 -9.75 8.97 -9.69
N LEU A 141 -8.53 9.25 -9.24
CA LEU A 141 -7.97 8.61 -8.04
C LEU A 141 -8.70 9.08 -6.76
N ALA A 142 -8.93 10.38 -6.60
CA ALA A 142 -9.66 10.92 -5.45
C ALA A 142 -11.11 10.41 -5.37
N GLU A 143 -11.78 10.30 -6.53
CA GLU A 143 -13.14 9.75 -6.61
C GLU A 143 -13.19 8.27 -6.22
N SER A 144 -12.11 7.50 -6.46
CA SER A 144 -12.04 6.08 -6.09
C SER A 144 -11.80 5.81 -4.61
N LEU A 145 -11.59 6.87 -3.82
CA LEU A 145 -11.47 6.74 -2.37
C LEU A 145 -12.82 6.34 -1.76
N THR A 146 -12.76 5.37 -0.86
CA THR A 146 -13.92 4.82 -0.14
C THR A 146 -13.96 5.33 1.30
N ALA A 147 -14.97 4.91 2.07
CA ALA A 147 -15.05 5.17 3.52
C ALA A 147 -13.75 4.83 4.26
N GLU A 148 -13.07 3.75 3.87
CA GLU A 148 -11.83 3.27 4.52
C GLU A 148 -10.73 4.35 4.55
N ALA A 149 -10.62 5.17 3.50
CA ALA A 149 -9.64 6.27 3.47
C ALA A 149 -9.84 7.27 4.61
N ALA A 150 -11.10 7.58 4.94
CA ALA A 150 -11.46 8.52 5.99
C ALA A 150 -11.54 7.86 7.38
N SER A 151 -11.77 6.55 7.44
CA SER A 151 -11.94 5.80 8.69
C SER A 151 -10.63 5.51 9.42
N ALA A 152 -9.50 5.46 8.71
CA ALA A 152 -8.19 5.13 9.30
C ALA A 152 -7.71 6.15 10.33
N ASP A 153 -7.87 7.45 10.03
CA ASP A 153 -7.71 8.55 10.98
C ASP A 153 -8.75 9.65 10.68
N PRO A 154 -9.97 9.55 11.25
CA PRO A 154 -11.04 10.49 10.95
C PRO A 154 -10.69 11.93 11.33
N ARG A 155 -9.88 12.12 12.37
CA ARG A 155 -9.53 13.46 12.86
C ARG A 155 -8.54 14.13 11.93
N GLU A 156 -7.42 13.46 11.64
CA GLU A 156 -6.40 14.00 10.75
C GLU A 156 -6.96 14.19 9.34
N TYR A 157 -7.72 13.21 8.84
CA TYR A 157 -8.32 13.26 7.51
C TYR A 157 -9.24 14.49 7.33
N ALA A 158 -10.19 14.69 8.25
CA ALA A 158 -11.12 15.82 8.15
C ALA A 158 -10.43 17.18 8.30
N LEU A 159 -9.50 17.31 9.26
CA LEU A 159 -8.74 18.55 9.45
C LEU A 159 -7.87 18.88 8.24
N THR A 160 -7.27 17.86 7.62
CA THR A 160 -6.47 18.03 6.41
C THR A 160 -7.32 18.59 5.28
N ILE A 161 -8.52 18.04 5.03
CA ILE A 161 -9.41 18.52 3.96
C ILE A 161 -9.90 19.95 4.23
N ALA A 162 -10.26 20.24 5.48
CA ALA A 162 -10.74 21.55 5.90
C ALA A 162 -9.67 22.64 5.72
N ARG A 163 -8.41 22.34 6.05
CA ARG A 163 -7.37 23.36 6.24
C ARG A 163 -6.27 23.38 5.19
N SER A 164 -6.20 22.38 4.31
CA SER A 164 -5.13 22.32 3.31
C SER A 164 -5.18 23.53 2.37
N PRO A 165 -4.11 24.35 2.33
CA PRO A 165 -4.05 25.53 1.50
C PRO A 165 -3.82 25.17 0.03
N GLY A 166 -4.36 25.97 -0.88
CA GLY A 166 -4.08 25.86 -2.32
C GLY A 166 -4.63 24.61 -3.02
N TRP A 167 -5.44 23.79 -2.34
CA TRP A 167 -6.10 22.67 -3.00
C TRP A 167 -7.19 23.17 -3.95
N PRO A 168 -7.29 22.60 -5.16
CA PRO A 168 -8.41 22.86 -6.05
C PRO A 168 -9.74 22.55 -5.36
N VAL A 169 -10.77 23.33 -5.67
CA VAL A 169 -12.09 23.17 -5.04
C VAL A 169 -12.65 21.78 -5.32
N TRP A 170 -12.57 21.31 -6.58
CA TRP A 170 -13.00 19.96 -6.94
C TRP A 170 -12.31 18.86 -6.13
N LEU A 171 -11.04 19.05 -5.74
CA LEU A 171 -10.31 18.04 -4.97
C LEU A 171 -10.80 18.00 -3.54
N ARG A 172 -10.95 19.17 -2.90
CA ARG A 172 -11.52 19.24 -1.54
C ARG A 172 -12.90 18.60 -1.49
N LEU A 173 -13.75 18.89 -2.47
CA LEU A 173 -15.07 18.29 -2.63
C LEU A 173 -15.02 16.76 -2.70
N LEU A 174 -14.18 16.21 -3.59
CA LEU A 174 -14.02 14.75 -3.71
C LEU A 174 -13.50 14.09 -2.45
N LEU A 175 -12.62 14.75 -1.70
CA LEU A 175 -12.05 14.19 -0.47
C LEU A 175 -13.01 14.28 0.72
N THR A 176 -13.94 15.23 0.75
CA THR A 176 -15.07 15.23 1.71
C THR A 176 -15.98 14.02 1.52
N ARG A 177 -16.05 13.48 0.30
CA ARG A 177 -16.97 12.40 -0.06
C ARG A 177 -16.73 11.10 0.74
N PRO A 178 -15.50 10.54 0.84
CA PRO A 178 -15.17 9.47 1.79
C PRO A 178 -15.70 9.67 3.22
N MET A 179 -15.73 10.90 3.73
CA MET A 179 -16.26 11.19 5.07
C MET A 179 -17.76 10.92 5.14
N ALA A 180 -18.52 11.19 4.08
CA ALA A 180 -19.95 10.89 4.02
C ALA A 180 -20.22 9.39 4.02
N TYR A 181 -19.47 8.60 3.25
CA TYR A 181 -19.58 7.14 3.28
C TYR A 181 -19.20 6.59 4.66
N ALA A 182 -18.10 7.06 5.24
CA ALA A 182 -17.67 6.65 6.58
C ALA A 182 -18.69 7.05 7.66
N ALA A 183 -19.33 8.22 7.55
CA ALA A 183 -20.36 8.66 8.48
C ALA A 183 -21.64 7.81 8.39
N VAL A 184 -22.00 7.30 7.21
CA VAL A 184 -23.05 6.29 7.06
C VAL A 184 -22.69 5.00 7.81
N ASP A 185 -21.40 4.64 7.83
CA ASP A 185 -20.85 3.51 8.59
C ASP A 185 -20.63 3.83 10.09
N GLY A 186 -21.10 4.99 10.57
CA GLY A 186 -21.06 5.38 11.99
C GLY A 186 -19.78 6.08 12.43
N VAL A 187 -18.85 6.38 11.52
CA VAL A 187 -17.62 7.11 11.84
C VAL A 187 -17.93 8.57 12.20
N LYS A 188 -17.33 9.04 13.30
CA LYS A 188 -17.47 10.42 13.77
C LYS A 188 -16.26 11.25 13.34
N PHE A 189 -16.53 12.47 12.92
CA PHE A 189 -15.51 13.45 12.50
C PHE A 189 -15.54 14.66 13.44
N PRO A 190 -14.42 15.38 13.62
CA PRO A 190 -14.39 16.56 14.47
C PRO A 190 -15.39 17.64 14.00
N PRO A 191 -16.30 18.12 14.86
CA PRO A 191 -17.28 19.15 14.47
C PRO A 191 -16.62 20.41 13.92
N VAL A 192 -15.47 20.82 14.49
CA VAL A 192 -14.68 21.97 14.02
C VAL A 192 -14.29 21.86 12.54
N ALA A 193 -13.90 20.67 12.07
CA ALA A 193 -13.51 20.46 10.68
C ALA A 193 -14.75 20.54 9.76
N LEU A 194 -15.88 20.00 10.20
CA LEU A 194 -17.14 20.07 9.45
C LEU A 194 -17.67 21.50 9.38
N ASP A 195 -17.59 22.25 10.48
CA ASP A 195 -18.01 23.66 10.51
C ASP A 195 -17.13 24.53 9.59
N GLU A 196 -15.83 24.25 9.51
CA GLU A 196 -14.93 24.90 8.54
C GLU A 196 -15.31 24.53 7.09
N LEU A 197 -15.58 23.26 6.80
CA LEU A 197 -16.00 22.80 5.47
C LEU A 197 -17.38 23.33 5.07
N LYS A 198 -18.29 23.50 6.02
CA LYS A 198 -19.61 24.12 5.78
C LYS A 198 -19.52 25.59 5.38
N LYS A 199 -18.47 26.28 5.82
CA LYS A 199 -18.19 27.68 5.47
C LYS A 199 -17.39 27.79 4.17
N ASN A 200 -17.14 26.69 3.47
CA ASN A 200 -16.42 26.73 2.21
C ASN A 200 -17.20 27.55 1.16
N PRO A 201 -16.53 28.40 0.36
CA PRO A 201 -17.18 29.14 -0.72
C PRO A 201 -17.86 28.24 -1.75
N ASP A 202 -17.36 27.01 -1.92
CA ASP A 202 -18.00 26.01 -2.76
C ASP A 202 -19.21 25.38 -2.07
N ARG A 203 -20.39 25.62 -2.64
CA ARG A 203 -21.66 25.17 -2.06
C ARG A 203 -21.77 23.64 -2.06
N ALA A 204 -21.22 22.95 -3.06
CA ALA A 204 -21.23 21.50 -3.08
C ALA A 204 -20.46 20.91 -1.87
N THR A 205 -19.25 21.42 -1.60
CA THR A 205 -18.45 21.02 -0.44
C THR A 205 -19.20 21.25 0.87
N ALA A 206 -19.86 22.41 1.00
CA ALA A 206 -20.66 22.73 2.18
C ALA A 206 -21.85 21.77 2.38
N LEU A 207 -22.54 21.37 1.31
CA LEU A 207 -23.66 20.40 1.38
C LEU A 207 -23.19 18.99 1.79
N TRP A 208 -22.07 18.52 1.25
CA TRP A 208 -21.48 17.24 1.68
C TRP A 208 -21.06 17.28 3.16
N ALA A 209 -20.48 18.38 3.62
CA ALA A 209 -20.15 18.56 5.04
C ALA A 209 -21.41 18.62 5.93
N ALA A 210 -22.48 19.28 5.47
CA ALA A 210 -23.78 19.32 6.16
C ALA A 210 -24.41 17.92 6.26
N PHE A 211 -24.29 17.09 5.22
CA PHE A 211 -24.70 15.68 5.26
C PHE A 211 -23.92 14.90 6.33
N VAL A 212 -22.58 14.99 6.32
CA VAL A 212 -21.72 14.32 7.31
C VAL A 212 -22.10 14.71 8.75
N LEU A 213 -22.32 16.01 8.99
CA LEU A 213 -22.77 16.51 10.29
C LEU A 213 -24.14 15.95 10.68
N GLY A 214 -25.08 15.90 9.73
CA GLY A 214 -26.42 15.35 9.95
C GLY A 214 -26.47 13.84 10.21
N GLN A 215 -25.43 13.10 9.82
CA GLN A 215 -25.30 11.66 10.14
C GLN A 215 -24.86 11.43 11.60
N GLN A 216 -23.93 12.26 12.11
CA GLN A 216 -23.28 12.05 13.40
C GLN A 216 -24.17 12.36 14.61
N ASP A 217 -25.11 13.29 14.45
CA ASP A 217 -25.98 13.72 15.54
C ASP A 217 -27.46 13.59 15.14
N LEU A 218 -28.16 12.72 15.87
CA LEU A 218 -29.59 12.45 15.68
C LEU A 218 -30.46 13.62 16.11
N THR A 219 -30.02 14.39 17.11
CA THR A 219 -30.73 15.54 17.66
C THR A 219 -30.33 16.84 16.98
N ALA A 220 -29.12 16.93 16.41
CA ALA A 220 -28.75 18.04 15.53
C ALA A 220 -29.49 17.95 14.18
N SER A 221 -30.67 18.56 14.16
CA SER A 221 -31.43 18.84 12.95
C SER A 221 -30.70 19.79 11.99
N ALA A 222 -29.67 20.52 12.44
CA ALA A 222 -29.02 21.59 11.69
C ALA A 222 -28.52 21.17 10.29
N GLY A 223 -27.82 20.03 10.17
CA GLY A 223 -27.33 19.53 8.87
C GLY A 223 -28.48 19.15 7.93
N ARG A 224 -29.50 18.47 8.45
CA ARG A 224 -30.70 18.07 7.67
C ARG A 224 -31.57 19.26 7.28
N LEU A 225 -31.72 20.26 8.15
CA LEU A 225 -32.44 21.50 7.87
C LEU A 225 -31.76 22.31 6.76
N GLU A 226 -30.42 22.37 6.77
CA GLU A 226 -29.67 23.05 5.72
C GLU A 226 -29.82 22.35 4.36
N LEU A 227 -29.76 21.01 4.34
CA LEU A 227 -30.04 20.22 3.14
C LEU A 227 -31.48 20.42 2.64
N ALA A 228 -32.46 20.46 3.55
CA ALA A 228 -33.86 20.72 3.22
C ALA A 228 -34.07 22.11 2.61
N ALA A 229 -33.49 23.15 3.21
CA ALA A 229 -33.55 24.51 2.69
C ALA A 229 -32.90 24.62 1.30
N ALA A 230 -31.75 23.97 1.09
CA ALA A 230 -31.07 23.94 -0.20
C ALA A 230 -31.85 23.18 -1.28
N CYS A 231 -32.50 22.07 -0.93
CA CYS A 231 -33.35 21.29 -1.84
C CYS A 231 -34.65 22.04 -2.23
N GLN A 232 -35.17 22.90 -1.35
CA GLN A 232 -36.32 23.77 -1.64
C GLN A 232 -35.95 25.03 -2.45
N GLY A 233 -34.67 25.38 -2.50
CA GLY A 233 -34.19 26.55 -3.24
C GLY A 233 -34.22 26.41 -4.75
N SER A 234 -33.80 27.46 -5.45
CA SER A 234 -33.63 27.53 -6.91
C SER A 234 -32.15 27.56 -7.35
N GLY A 235 -31.22 27.26 -6.43
CA GLY A 235 -29.78 27.28 -6.70
C GLY A 235 -29.31 26.12 -7.60
N PRO A 236 -28.12 26.25 -8.22
CA PRO A 236 -27.59 25.22 -9.13
C PRO A 236 -27.32 23.88 -8.44
N GLU A 237 -27.08 23.86 -7.12
CA GLU A 237 -26.84 22.63 -6.34
C GLU A 237 -28.14 22.03 -5.74
N ARG A 238 -29.33 22.50 -6.16
CA ARG A 238 -30.62 22.00 -5.64
C ARG A 238 -30.72 20.47 -5.73
N ASP A 239 -30.42 19.90 -6.90
CA ASP A 239 -30.55 18.46 -7.13
C ASP A 239 -29.57 17.66 -6.27
N LEU A 240 -28.34 18.15 -6.10
CA LEU A 240 -27.36 17.58 -5.19
C LEU A 240 -27.87 17.61 -3.74
N ALA A 241 -28.44 18.74 -3.30
CA ALA A 241 -29.00 18.87 -1.97
C ALA A 241 -30.17 17.89 -1.73
N CYS A 242 -31.03 17.68 -2.74
CA CYS A 242 -32.12 16.71 -2.65
C CYS A 242 -31.60 15.26 -2.55
N LEU A 243 -30.60 14.88 -3.35
CA LEU A 243 -29.97 13.55 -3.25
C LEU A 243 -29.38 13.29 -1.86
N LEU A 244 -28.66 14.27 -1.30
CA LEU A 244 -28.07 14.18 0.05
C LEU A 244 -29.15 14.17 1.14
N LEU A 245 -30.22 14.96 0.97
CA LEU A 245 -31.36 14.96 1.89
C LEU A 245 -32.06 13.61 1.91
N ASP A 246 -32.33 13.02 0.74
CA ASP A 246 -32.96 11.71 0.63
C ASP A 246 -32.06 10.61 1.20
N ALA A 247 -30.74 10.67 0.95
CA ALA A 247 -29.77 9.80 1.60
C ALA A 247 -29.81 9.95 3.14
N SER A 248 -30.05 11.15 3.66
CA SER A 248 -30.14 11.37 5.10
C SER A 248 -31.41 10.80 5.73
N ARG A 249 -32.50 10.70 4.96
CA ARG A 249 -33.79 10.14 5.39
C ARG A 249 -33.77 8.62 5.50
N LEU A 250 -32.88 7.97 4.74
CA LEU A 250 -32.70 6.52 4.74
C LEU A 250 -31.80 6.02 5.88
N LYS A 251 -31.74 6.73 7.01
CA LYS A 251 -30.90 6.36 8.15
C LYS A 251 -31.26 4.95 8.65
N GLY A 252 -30.25 4.12 8.86
CA GLY A 252 -30.42 2.70 9.20
C GLY A 252 -30.52 1.76 7.98
N ARG A 253 -30.42 2.29 6.76
CA ARG A 253 -30.38 1.54 5.50
C ARG A 253 -29.09 1.87 4.73
N PRO A 254 -27.91 1.48 5.24
CA PRO A 254 -26.62 1.98 4.76
C PRO A 254 -26.39 1.75 3.26
N ASP A 255 -26.81 0.60 2.72
CA ASP A 255 -26.67 0.32 1.28
C ASP A 255 -27.50 1.27 0.42
N ASP A 256 -28.71 1.62 0.85
CA ASP A 256 -29.56 2.57 0.13
C ASP A 256 -29.03 4.01 0.23
N GLN A 257 -28.48 4.37 1.39
CA GLN A 257 -27.79 5.64 1.57
C GLN A 257 -26.60 5.74 0.61
N LYS A 258 -25.74 4.70 0.56
CA LYS A 258 -24.56 4.66 -0.31
C LYS A 258 -24.93 4.74 -1.78
N ARG A 259 -26.02 4.10 -2.22
CA ARG A 259 -26.53 4.24 -3.60
C ARG A 259 -26.90 5.68 -3.97
N LEU A 260 -27.53 6.42 -3.06
CA LEU A 260 -27.82 7.84 -3.29
C LEU A 260 -26.55 8.71 -3.25
N LEU A 261 -25.57 8.37 -2.40
CA LEU A 261 -24.27 9.03 -2.42
C LEU A 261 -23.52 8.78 -3.74
N ASP A 262 -23.64 7.59 -4.34
CA ASP A 262 -23.06 7.30 -5.66
C ASP A 262 -23.72 8.15 -6.76
N GLN A 263 -25.05 8.32 -6.71
CA GLN A 263 -25.76 9.24 -7.61
C GLN A 263 -25.33 10.70 -7.41
N ALA A 264 -25.19 11.14 -6.15
CA ALA A 264 -24.68 12.47 -5.82
C ALA A 264 -23.25 12.66 -6.34
N THR A 265 -22.42 11.62 -6.32
CA THR A 265 -21.07 11.63 -6.90
C THR A 265 -21.11 11.79 -8.41
N ALA A 266 -21.97 11.02 -9.09
CA ALA A 266 -22.12 11.09 -10.54
C ALA A 266 -22.61 12.48 -10.97
N TRP A 267 -23.50 13.12 -10.19
CA TRP A 267 -23.97 14.48 -10.42
C TRP A 267 -22.81 15.49 -10.47
N LEU A 268 -21.79 15.34 -9.61
CA LEU A 268 -20.62 16.23 -9.58
C LEU A 268 -19.90 16.29 -10.94
N ARG A 269 -19.79 15.17 -11.66
CA ARG A 269 -19.07 15.10 -12.93
C ARG A 269 -19.69 16.00 -14.01
N THR A 270 -21.00 16.17 -13.98
CA THR A 270 -21.77 16.84 -15.04
C THR A 270 -22.22 18.25 -14.67
N HIS A 271 -22.34 18.57 -13.37
CA HIS A 271 -22.92 19.83 -12.91
C HIS A 271 -21.96 20.72 -12.13
N HIS A 272 -20.98 20.18 -11.40
CA HIS A 272 -20.02 21.02 -10.66
C HIS A 272 -19.09 21.76 -11.65
N PRO A 273 -18.94 23.10 -11.60
CA PRO A 273 -18.27 23.88 -12.65
C PRO A 273 -16.84 23.42 -12.97
N GLU A 274 -16.02 23.18 -11.94
CA GLU A 274 -14.63 22.73 -12.15
C GLU A 274 -14.57 21.27 -12.62
N SER A 275 -15.41 20.40 -12.03
CA SER A 275 -15.44 18.97 -12.38
C SER A 275 -15.88 18.78 -13.83
N LYS A 276 -16.96 19.45 -14.24
CA LYS A 276 -17.46 19.43 -15.61
C LYS A 276 -16.39 19.83 -16.62
N THR A 277 -15.58 20.83 -16.29
CA THR A 277 -14.48 21.30 -17.15
C THR A 277 -13.41 20.22 -17.33
N LEU A 278 -13.05 19.51 -16.26
CA LEU A 278 -12.10 18.38 -16.33
C LEU A 278 -12.63 17.24 -17.22
N TRP A 279 -13.91 16.89 -17.07
CA TRP A 279 -14.54 15.80 -17.83
C TRP A 279 -14.89 16.15 -19.27
N SER A 280 -14.91 17.44 -19.63
CA SER A 280 -15.23 17.91 -20.99
C SER A 280 -14.02 17.92 -21.93
N GLN A 281 -12.82 17.57 -21.45
CA GLN A 281 -11.60 17.61 -22.25
C GLN A 281 -11.67 16.62 -23.43
N PRO A 282 -11.28 17.03 -24.64
CA PRO A 282 -11.51 16.27 -25.87
C PRO A 282 -10.77 14.91 -25.90
N GLY A 283 -9.70 14.74 -25.11
CA GLY A 283 -8.94 13.49 -25.03
C GLY A 283 -9.67 12.30 -24.38
N LEU A 284 -10.89 12.49 -23.85
CA LEU A 284 -11.65 11.45 -23.13
C LEU A 284 -12.87 10.94 -23.89
N LYS A 285 -13.48 11.80 -24.72
CA LYS A 285 -14.74 11.47 -25.42
C LYS A 285 -14.57 10.35 -26.46
N ALA A 286 -13.35 10.11 -26.92
CA ALA A 286 -13.06 9.09 -27.92
C ALA A 286 -13.13 7.65 -27.39
N GLU A 287 -13.12 7.44 -26.06
CA GLU A 287 -12.99 6.10 -25.47
C GLU A 287 -14.11 5.73 -24.47
N SER A 288 -15.11 6.60 -24.27
CA SER A 288 -16.29 6.32 -23.45
C SER A 288 -17.53 5.91 -24.26
N GLY A 289 -17.36 5.64 -25.56
CA GLY A 289 -18.39 5.15 -26.48
C GLY A 289 -18.26 3.66 -26.75
#